data_AF-A0A7Y2FC51-F1
#
_entry.id   AF-A0A7Y2FC51-F1
#
_cell.length_a   1.000
_cell.length_b   1.000
_cell.length_c   1.000
_cell.angle_alpha   90.00
_cell.angle_beta   90.00
_cell.angle_gamma   90.00
#
_symmetry.space_group_name_H-M   'P 1'
#
loop_
_entity.id
_entity.type
_entity.pdbx_description
1 polymer ?
#
loop_
_entity_poly.entity_id
_entity_poly.type
_entity_poly.pdbx_seq_one_letter_code
_entity_poly.pdbx_strand_id
1 'polypeptide(L)'
;AKLLDVSRNDLNFFRPGDWLHMNGLAFDEQDNSIIVSGKNQGLVKISWNNTLQWILAPQKNWGKSGRDGKGFETAPYLLNAIDAEGNLYPKAIQDGIESHDLFDFSWGTHAPELMPNGNLLVFDNGTYRNYENNSKYSRAVEYNINEEDKKVAQIWQYGKERKEDFFSTIVSDVDYLSKSNTVLVTSGYIKTKGNLSGKIVEVDYETGKEVFEATLHFKSQNGNKSSSWGQTDILYRSERLELKY
;
A
#
# COMPACT_ATOMS: atom_id res chain seq x y z
N ALA A 1 -13.06 7.24 11.64
CA ALA A 1 -13.00 7.31 13.12
C ALA A 1 -14.08 6.46 13.82
N LYS A 2 -15.36 6.47 13.38
CA LYS A 2 -16.39 5.59 13.97
C LYS A 2 -16.22 4.10 13.63
N LEU A 3 -15.62 3.80 12.48
CA LEU A 3 -15.59 2.45 11.91
C LEU A 3 -14.29 1.67 12.17
N LEU A 4 -13.22 2.35 12.58
CA LEU A 4 -11.92 1.72 12.83
C LEU A 4 -11.48 1.97 14.25
N ASP A 5 -10.60 1.11 14.74
CA ASP A 5 -9.89 1.29 16.00
C ASP A 5 -8.91 2.45 15.87
N VAL A 6 -9.26 3.59 16.47
CA VAL A 6 -8.46 4.82 16.46
C VAL A 6 -7.27 4.71 17.43
N SER A 7 -7.34 3.81 18.41
CA SER A 7 -6.34 3.64 19.45
C SER A 7 -5.20 2.70 19.05
N ARG A 8 -5.41 1.89 18.02
CA ARG A 8 -4.38 1.03 17.43
C ARG A 8 -3.22 1.86 16.88
N ASN A 9 -2.00 1.57 17.35
CA ASN A 9 -0.79 2.30 16.99
C ASN A 9 0.34 1.40 16.46
N ASP A 10 0.10 0.11 16.27
CA ASP A 10 1.11 -0.86 15.83
C ASP A 10 1.80 -0.52 14.50
N LEU A 11 1.16 0.30 13.66
CA LEU A 11 1.69 0.77 12.37
C LEU A 11 1.99 2.28 12.35
N ASN A 12 1.85 3.00 13.47
CA ASN A 12 2.12 4.44 13.55
C ASN A 12 3.49 4.71 14.16
N PHE A 13 4.51 4.75 13.30
CA PHE A 13 5.91 4.87 13.73
C PHE A 13 6.44 6.32 13.81
N PHE A 14 5.72 7.29 13.22
CA PHE A 14 6.29 8.62 12.96
C PHE A 14 5.66 9.76 13.76
N ARG A 15 4.32 9.78 13.88
CA ARG A 15 3.62 10.94 14.43
C ARG A 15 2.44 10.51 15.30
N PRO A 16 2.56 10.65 16.63
CA PRO A 16 1.44 10.49 17.54
C PRO A 16 0.25 11.38 17.11
N GLY A 17 -0.96 10.81 17.15
CA GLY A 17 -2.21 11.50 16.78
C GLY A 17 -2.56 11.47 15.29
N ASP A 18 -1.61 11.21 14.39
CA ASP A 18 -1.88 10.94 12.97
C ASP A 18 -2.24 9.46 12.77
N TRP A 19 -3.38 9.06 13.32
CA TRP A 19 -3.71 7.63 13.55
C TRP A 19 -4.03 6.84 12.27
N LEU A 20 -4.48 7.49 11.20
CA LEU A 20 -4.83 6.84 9.93
C LEU A 20 -3.88 7.24 8.79
N HIS A 21 -3.63 8.54 8.65
CA HIS A 21 -2.91 9.13 7.52
C HIS A 21 -3.48 8.64 6.16
N MET A 22 -4.71 9.05 5.86
CA MET A 22 -5.37 8.70 4.60
C MET A 22 -4.68 9.37 3.41
N ASN A 23 -4.33 8.60 2.39
CA ASN A 23 -3.50 9.06 1.27
C ASN A 23 -3.97 8.58 -0.12
N GLY A 24 -5.06 7.82 -0.19
CA GLY A 24 -5.64 7.34 -1.44
C GLY A 24 -6.98 6.63 -1.22
N LEU A 25 -7.79 6.57 -2.28
CA LEU A 25 -9.03 5.81 -2.33
C LEU A 25 -9.23 5.21 -3.71
N ALA A 26 -9.90 4.06 -3.78
CA ALA A 26 -10.52 3.50 -4.97
C ALA A 26 -12.03 3.41 -4.76
N PHE A 27 -12.81 3.70 -5.80
CA PHE A 27 -14.26 3.52 -5.79
C PHE A 27 -14.61 2.17 -6.42
N ASP A 28 -15.45 1.39 -5.76
CA ASP A 28 -16.00 0.15 -6.30
C ASP A 28 -17.45 0.41 -6.74
N GLU A 29 -17.63 0.47 -8.06
CA GLU A 29 -18.93 0.74 -8.69
C GLU A 29 -19.91 -0.42 -8.53
N GLN A 30 -19.43 -1.65 -8.28
CA GLN A 30 -20.28 -2.84 -8.24
C GLN A 30 -21.21 -2.84 -7.02
N ASP A 31 -20.72 -2.32 -5.88
CA ASP A 31 -21.46 -2.29 -4.62
C ASP A 31 -21.55 -0.89 -3.99
N ASN A 32 -21.11 0.15 -4.71
CA ASN A 32 -21.07 1.55 -4.28
C ASN A 32 -20.29 1.73 -2.97
N SER A 33 -19.06 1.24 -2.93
CA SER A 33 -18.20 1.36 -1.77
C SER A 33 -16.87 2.04 -2.12
N ILE A 34 -16.10 2.35 -1.08
CA ILE A 34 -14.75 2.87 -1.25
C ILE A 34 -13.74 1.99 -0.53
N ILE A 35 -12.60 1.77 -1.16
CA ILE A 35 -11.41 1.17 -0.56
C ILE A 35 -10.48 2.33 -0.22
N VAL A 36 -10.12 2.47 1.04
CA VAL A 36 -9.31 3.57 1.56
C VAL A 36 -7.95 3.04 1.98
N SER A 37 -6.91 3.73 1.51
CA SER A 37 -5.56 3.53 1.99
C SER A 37 -5.28 4.45 3.18
N GLY A 38 -5.02 3.83 4.33
CA GLY A 38 -4.53 4.50 5.52
C GLY A 38 -3.12 4.02 5.84
N LYS A 39 -2.12 4.86 5.56
CA LYS A 39 -0.69 4.52 5.75
C LYS A 39 -0.41 3.87 7.11
N ASN A 40 -1.08 4.33 8.17
CA ASN A 40 -0.82 3.92 9.54
C ASN A 40 -1.80 2.84 10.07
N GLN A 41 -2.65 2.25 9.22
CA GLN A 41 -3.58 1.18 9.62
C GLN A 41 -3.69 0.02 8.62
N GLY A 42 -3.52 0.28 7.32
CA GLY A 42 -3.72 -0.68 6.24
C GLY A 42 -4.78 -0.20 5.25
N LEU A 43 -5.38 -1.15 4.53
CA LEU A 43 -6.45 -0.90 3.56
C LEU A 43 -7.80 -1.30 4.16
N VAL A 44 -8.84 -0.52 3.90
CA VAL A 44 -10.18 -0.77 4.45
C VAL A 44 -11.25 -0.52 3.39
N LYS A 45 -12.27 -1.37 3.33
CA LYS A 45 -13.45 -1.15 2.47
C LYS A 45 -14.64 -0.70 3.30
N ILE A 46 -15.30 0.35 2.85
CA ILE A 46 -16.44 0.98 3.53
C ILE A 46 -17.57 1.16 2.51
N SER A 47 -18.76 0.66 2.83
CA SER A 47 -19.93 0.81 1.97
C SER A 47 -20.48 2.24 1.97
N TRP A 48 -21.31 2.57 0.98
CA TRP A 48 -22.07 3.82 0.91
C TRP A 48 -22.80 4.18 2.21
N ASN A 49 -23.34 3.17 2.89
CA ASN A 49 -24.08 3.31 4.14
C ASN A 49 -23.15 3.44 5.37
N ASN A 50 -21.88 3.77 5.17
CA ASN A 50 -20.88 3.95 6.22
C ASN A 50 -20.79 2.71 7.13
N THR A 51 -20.72 1.52 6.52
CA THR A 51 -20.49 0.25 7.22
C THR A 51 -19.15 -0.33 6.78
N LEU A 52 -18.31 -0.72 7.74
CA LEU A 52 -17.05 -1.41 7.47
C LEU A 52 -17.35 -2.77 6.81
N GLN A 53 -16.69 -3.07 5.69
CA GLN A 53 -16.86 -4.35 4.98
C GLN A 53 -15.71 -5.31 5.26
N TRP A 54 -14.48 -4.83 5.19
CA TRP A 54 -13.28 -5.58 5.53
C TRP A 54 -12.08 -4.67 5.82
N ILE A 55 -11.05 -5.26 6.42
CA ILE A 55 -9.75 -4.66 6.72
C ILE A 55 -8.66 -5.59 6.18
N LEU A 56 -7.78 -5.07 5.34
CA LEU A 56 -6.56 -5.74 4.88
C LEU A 56 -5.36 -5.09 5.58
N ALA A 57 -4.89 -5.75 6.65
CA ALA A 57 -3.76 -5.33 7.46
C ALA A 57 -3.27 -6.52 8.32
N PRO A 58 -2.02 -6.47 8.84
CA PRO A 58 -1.59 -7.39 9.89
C PRO A 58 -2.59 -7.42 11.06
N GLN A 59 -2.94 -8.62 11.52
CA GLN A 59 -4.05 -8.86 12.47
C GLN A 59 -3.71 -8.51 13.93
N LYS A 60 -2.47 -8.09 14.19
CA LYS A 60 -2.00 -7.75 15.53
C LYS A 60 -2.77 -6.58 16.14
N ASN A 61 -3.24 -6.79 17.38
CA ASN A 61 -3.77 -5.78 18.31
C ASN A 61 -4.93 -4.91 17.80
N TRP A 62 -5.81 -5.46 16.95
CA TRP A 62 -7.07 -4.78 16.60
C TRP A 62 -8.09 -4.88 17.72
N GLY A 63 -8.60 -3.74 18.18
CA GLY A 63 -9.64 -3.63 19.20
C GLY A 63 -10.97 -3.13 18.67
N LYS A 64 -11.65 -2.32 19.46
CA LYS A 64 -12.97 -1.76 19.14
C LYS A 64 -12.86 -0.48 18.32
N SER A 65 -13.82 -0.27 17.44
CA SER A 65 -13.93 0.95 16.65
C SER A 65 -14.28 2.17 17.51
N GLY A 66 -14.05 3.37 16.96
CA GLY A 66 -14.41 4.62 17.62
C GLY A 66 -13.22 5.33 18.26
N ARG A 67 -13.35 6.65 18.48
CA ARG A 67 -12.29 7.46 19.12
C ARG A 67 -12.07 7.09 20.59
N ASP A 68 -13.09 6.57 21.24
CA ASP A 68 -13.11 6.17 22.65
C ASP A 68 -13.07 4.64 22.83
N GLY A 69 -12.92 3.88 21.74
CA GLY A 69 -12.90 2.41 21.78
C GLY A 69 -14.21 1.77 22.26
N LYS A 70 -15.34 2.47 22.13
CA LYS A 70 -16.67 1.96 22.56
C LYS A 70 -17.56 1.50 21.42
N GLY A 71 -17.05 1.48 20.19
CA GLY A 71 -17.75 0.94 19.03
C GLY A 71 -17.77 -0.58 19.00
N PHE A 72 -17.89 -1.13 17.79
CA PHE A 72 -17.95 -2.57 17.55
C PHE A 72 -16.55 -3.19 17.45
N GLU A 73 -16.44 -4.50 17.68
CA GLU A 73 -15.17 -5.22 17.49
C GLU A 73 -14.73 -5.18 16.03
N THR A 74 -13.49 -4.76 15.76
CA THR A 74 -12.99 -4.69 14.37
C THR A 74 -12.39 -6.00 13.87
N ALA A 75 -11.99 -6.90 14.78
CA ALA A 75 -11.37 -8.18 14.44
C ALA A 75 -12.18 -9.06 13.45
N PRO A 76 -13.53 -9.13 13.52
CA PRO A 76 -14.33 -9.88 12.54
C PRO A 76 -14.25 -9.38 11.10
N TYR A 77 -13.72 -8.17 10.88
CA TYR A 77 -13.57 -7.57 9.55
C TYR A 77 -12.18 -7.79 8.95
N LEU A 78 -11.23 -8.35 9.72
CA LEU A 78 -9.89 -8.64 9.21
C LEU A 78 -9.94 -9.76 8.17
N LEU A 79 -9.30 -9.54 7.03
CA LEU A 79 -9.08 -10.58 6.03
C LEU A 79 -7.99 -11.55 6.52
N ASN A 80 -8.17 -12.83 6.19
CA ASN A 80 -7.21 -13.88 6.48
C ASN A 80 -6.38 -14.20 5.25
N ALA A 81 -5.06 -14.13 5.39
CA ALA A 81 -4.13 -14.45 4.32
C ALA A 81 -4.15 -15.94 4.01
N ILE A 82 -4.21 -16.30 2.73
CA ILE A 82 -4.23 -17.69 2.27
C ILE A 82 -3.17 -17.99 1.20
N ASP A 83 -2.72 -19.24 1.16
CA ASP A 83 -1.89 -19.78 0.07
C ASP A 83 -2.73 -20.07 -1.20
N ALA A 84 -2.06 -20.57 -2.25
CA ALA A 84 -2.68 -20.87 -3.53
C ALA A 84 -3.72 -22.01 -3.45
N GLU A 85 -3.59 -22.88 -2.45
CA GLU A 85 -4.51 -23.98 -2.16
C GLU A 85 -5.69 -23.56 -1.28
N GLY A 86 -5.69 -22.32 -0.78
CA GLY A 86 -6.74 -21.75 0.06
C GLY A 86 -6.60 -22.02 1.56
N ASN A 87 -5.45 -22.55 2.00
CA ASN A 87 -5.14 -22.75 3.41
C ASN A 87 -4.67 -21.43 4.05
N LEU A 88 -4.96 -21.26 5.33
CA LEU A 88 -4.50 -20.12 6.09
C LEU A 88 -2.98 -20.15 6.28
N TYR A 89 -2.32 -19.03 6.04
CA TYR A 89 -0.95 -18.87 6.49
C TYR A 89 -0.84 -18.92 8.02
N PRO A 90 0.30 -19.36 8.58
CA PRO A 90 0.57 -19.36 10.02
C PRO A 90 0.32 -18.02 10.71
N LYS A 91 0.06 -18.08 12.02
CA LYS A 91 -0.25 -16.90 12.85
C LYS A 91 0.81 -15.80 12.74
N ALA A 92 2.09 -16.17 12.66
CA ALA A 92 3.18 -15.20 12.50
C ALA A 92 3.05 -14.36 11.21
N ILE A 93 2.59 -14.96 10.11
CA ILE A 93 2.31 -14.26 8.86
C ILE A 93 1.01 -13.46 8.98
N GLN A 94 -0.07 -14.01 9.56
CA GLN A 94 -1.33 -13.27 9.78
C GLN A 94 -1.12 -12.01 10.62
N ASP A 95 -0.26 -12.10 11.65
CA ASP A 95 0.12 -10.96 12.49
C ASP A 95 1.18 -10.07 11.85
N GLY A 96 1.65 -10.38 10.66
CA GLY A 96 2.70 -9.63 9.96
C GLY A 96 4.04 -9.62 10.71
N ILE A 97 4.29 -10.56 11.63
CA ILE A 97 5.59 -10.73 12.30
C ILE A 97 6.60 -11.30 11.30
N GLU A 98 6.15 -12.15 10.39
CA GLU A 98 6.95 -12.75 9.33
C GLU A 98 6.33 -12.46 7.96
N SER A 99 7.19 -12.38 6.95
CA SER A 99 6.78 -12.35 5.55
C SER A 99 6.91 -13.74 4.94
N HIS A 100 6.03 -14.10 4.00
CA HIS A 100 6.19 -15.29 3.16
C HIS A 100 6.64 -14.86 1.75
N ASP A 101 7.31 -15.75 1.01
CA ASP A 101 7.76 -15.43 -0.36
C ASP A 101 6.59 -15.14 -1.30
N LEU A 102 5.47 -15.85 -1.10
CA LEU A 102 4.25 -15.72 -1.88
C LEU A 102 3.20 -14.82 -1.24
N PHE A 103 3.41 -14.32 -0.01
CA PHE A 103 2.47 -13.42 0.64
C PHE A 103 3.16 -12.50 1.66
N ASP A 104 2.85 -11.21 1.57
CA ASP A 104 3.07 -10.27 2.66
C ASP A 104 1.99 -9.19 2.60
N PHE A 105 1.68 -8.57 3.73
CA PHE A 105 0.81 -7.40 3.77
C PHE A 105 1.52 -6.18 3.17
N SER A 106 0.74 -5.15 2.84
CA SER A 106 1.29 -3.84 2.45
C SER A 106 1.60 -3.00 3.69
N TRP A 107 2.77 -2.37 3.74
CA TRP A 107 3.24 -1.55 4.87
C TRP A 107 3.46 -0.11 4.46
N GLY A 108 2.76 0.83 5.12
CA GLY A 108 2.78 2.23 4.73
C GLY A 108 2.12 2.47 3.37
N THR A 109 1.07 1.70 3.08
CA THR A 109 0.38 1.57 1.78
C THR A 109 -0.08 2.90 1.16
N HIS A 110 -0.07 2.96 -0.18
CA HIS A 110 -0.47 4.11 -1.01
C HIS A 110 -1.17 3.63 -2.29
N ALA A 111 -1.94 4.55 -2.91
CA ALA A 111 -2.51 4.37 -4.25
C ALA A 111 -3.26 3.03 -4.45
N PRO A 112 -4.35 2.77 -3.70
CA PRO A 112 -5.18 1.63 -3.99
C PRO A 112 -5.88 1.84 -5.32
N GLU A 113 -5.87 0.83 -6.18
CA GLU A 113 -6.56 0.79 -7.46
C GLU A 113 -7.33 -0.53 -7.59
N LEU A 114 -8.62 -0.45 -7.95
CA LEU A 114 -9.41 -1.62 -8.28
C LEU A 114 -9.20 -1.94 -9.77
N MET A 115 -8.59 -3.07 -10.06
CA MET A 115 -8.30 -3.51 -11.42
C MET A 115 -9.57 -4.05 -12.12
N PRO A 116 -9.60 -4.09 -13.48
CA PRO A 116 -10.75 -4.62 -14.23
C PRO A 116 -11.13 -6.07 -13.90
N ASN A 117 -10.20 -6.87 -13.38
CA ASN A 117 -10.43 -8.24 -12.93
C ASN A 117 -11.04 -8.33 -11.51
N GLY A 118 -11.27 -7.19 -10.84
CA GLY A 118 -11.77 -7.11 -9.46
C GLY A 118 -10.70 -7.23 -8.38
N ASN A 119 -9.43 -7.45 -8.73
CA ASN A 119 -8.34 -7.47 -7.78
C ASN A 119 -7.92 -6.06 -7.36
N LEU A 120 -7.27 -5.97 -6.21
CA LEU A 120 -6.79 -4.73 -5.63
C LEU A 120 -5.28 -4.60 -5.86
N LEU A 121 -4.88 -3.61 -6.66
CA LEU A 121 -3.49 -3.21 -6.86
C LEU A 121 -3.13 -2.07 -5.91
N VAL A 122 -1.93 -2.13 -5.33
CA VAL A 122 -1.51 -1.16 -4.32
C VAL A 122 -0.01 -0.96 -4.33
N PHE A 123 0.45 0.26 -4.02
CA PHE A 123 1.86 0.53 -3.75
C PHE A 123 2.18 0.30 -2.27
N ASP A 124 3.04 -0.68 -2.01
CA ASP A 124 3.57 -1.02 -0.69
C ASP A 124 4.96 -0.38 -0.51
N ASN A 125 5.01 0.71 0.27
CA ASN A 125 6.26 1.39 0.58
C ASN A 125 7.22 0.51 1.38
N GLY A 126 6.74 -0.46 2.17
CA GLY A 126 7.57 -1.36 2.97
C GLY A 126 8.19 -0.75 4.23
N THR A 127 7.75 0.45 4.61
CA THR A 127 8.33 1.17 5.76
C THR A 127 7.90 0.53 7.07
N TYR A 128 8.89 0.18 7.91
CA TYR A 128 8.68 -0.60 9.15
C TYR A 128 7.99 -1.95 8.92
N ARG A 129 8.25 -2.59 7.77
CA ARG A 129 7.77 -3.94 7.48
C ARG A 129 8.13 -4.89 8.61
N ASN A 130 7.17 -5.74 8.97
CA ASN A 130 7.27 -6.65 10.11
C ASN A 130 7.53 -5.98 11.46
N TYR A 131 7.09 -4.73 11.63
CA TYR A 131 7.34 -3.90 12.82
C TYR A 131 8.81 -3.54 13.04
N GLU A 132 9.66 -3.77 12.04
CA GLU A 132 11.11 -3.57 12.12
C GLU A 132 11.60 -2.65 11.00
N ASN A 133 12.69 -1.93 11.24
CA ASN A 133 13.25 -0.98 10.28
C ASN A 133 14.39 -1.56 9.42
N ASN A 134 14.45 -2.88 9.26
CA ASN A 134 15.54 -3.60 8.57
C ASN A 134 15.25 -3.93 7.10
N SER A 135 13.98 -4.13 6.74
CA SER A 135 13.57 -4.46 5.37
C SER A 135 13.45 -3.19 4.52
N LYS A 136 14.26 -3.10 3.47
CA LYS A 136 14.37 -1.92 2.59
C LYS A 136 14.02 -2.27 1.15
N TYR A 137 12.72 -2.51 0.91
CA TYR A 137 12.19 -2.63 -0.44
C TYR A 137 10.74 -2.14 -0.47
N SER A 138 10.37 -1.55 -1.59
CA SER A 138 8.99 -1.20 -1.93
C SER A 138 8.55 -2.08 -3.09
N ARG A 139 7.23 -2.21 -3.27
CA ARG A 139 6.67 -3.01 -4.35
C ARG A 139 5.31 -2.51 -4.77
N ALA A 140 4.98 -2.70 -6.04
CA ALA A 140 3.58 -2.84 -6.45
C ALA A 140 3.14 -4.27 -6.08
N VAL A 141 1.93 -4.42 -5.54
CA VAL A 141 1.38 -5.72 -5.14
C VAL A 141 -0.09 -5.80 -5.48
N GLU A 142 -0.50 -6.94 -6.04
CA GLU A 142 -1.89 -7.25 -6.37
C GLU A 142 -2.45 -8.30 -5.39
N TYR A 143 -3.63 -8.03 -4.86
CA TYR A 143 -4.37 -8.94 -4.00
C TYR A 143 -5.70 -9.34 -4.63
N ASN A 144 -6.01 -10.64 -4.60
CA ASN A 144 -7.36 -11.14 -4.81
C ASN A 144 -8.05 -11.26 -3.45
N ILE A 145 -9.23 -10.66 -3.32
CA ILE A 145 -9.99 -10.62 -2.08
C ILE A 145 -11.32 -11.35 -2.29
N ASN A 146 -11.56 -12.36 -1.46
CA ASN A 146 -12.89 -12.95 -1.32
C ASN A 146 -13.57 -12.32 -0.11
N GLU A 147 -14.53 -11.44 -0.38
CA GLU A 147 -15.22 -10.66 0.66
C GLU A 147 -16.20 -11.46 1.49
N GLU A 148 -16.77 -12.53 0.93
CA GLU A 148 -17.70 -13.45 1.60
C GLU A 148 -16.95 -14.31 2.63
N ASP A 149 -15.85 -14.94 2.22
CA ASP A 149 -15.04 -15.82 3.06
C ASP A 149 -14.05 -15.07 3.96
N LYS A 150 -13.92 -13.74 3.78
CA LYS A 150 -12.91 -12.90 4.44
C LYS A 150 -11.50 -13.43 4.25
N LYS A 151 -11.15 -13.75 3.00
CA LYS A 151 -9.84 -14.27 2.61
C LYS A 151 -9.14 -13.36 1.61
N VAL A 152 -7.81 -13.37 1.66
CA VAL A 152 -6.97 -12.61 0.72
C VAL A 152 -5.80 -13.45 0.25
N ALA A 153 -5.59 -13.48 -1.06
CA ALA A 153 -4.41 -14.08 -1.69
C ALA A 153 -3.61 -12.97 -2.39
N GLN A 154 -2.29 -13.04 -2.32
CA GLN A 154 -1.40 -12.20 -3.12
C GLN A 154 -1.17 -12.93 -4.46
N ILE A 155 -1.42 -12.24 -5.58
CA ILE A 155 -1.39 -12.87 -6.91
C ILE A 155 -0.19 -12.41 -7.73
N TRP A 156 0.25 -11.16 -7.52
CA TRP A 156 1.34 -10.57 -8.28
C TRP A 156 2.12 -9.56 -7.43
N GLN A 157 3.40 -9.37 -7.77
CA GLN A 157 4.20 -8.26 -7.23
C GLN A 157 5.33 -7.86 -8.19
N TYR A 158 5.79 -6.63 -8.04
CA TYR A 158 7.01 -6.12 -8.67
C TYR A 158 7.74 -5.14 -7.74
N GLY A 159 9.08 -5.20 -7.72
CA GLY A 159 9.92 -4.21 -7.03
C GLY A 159 10.72 -4.75 -5.83
N LYS A 160 10.28 -5.86 -5.20
CA LYS A 160 10.98 -6.47 -4.06
C LYS A 160 12.48 -6.71 -4.33
N GLU A 161 12.80 -7.24 -5.51
CA GLU A 161 14.18 -7.58 -5.86
C GLU A 161 15.08 -6.39 -6.19
N ARG A 162 14.48 -5.20 -6.35
CA ARG A 162 15.22 -3.95 -6.57
C ARG A 162 15.74 -3.33 -5.27
N LYS A 163 15.26 -3.80 -4.10
CA LYS A 163 15.76 -3.40 -2.78
C LYS A 163 15.85 -1.87 -2.63
N GLU A 164 16.97 -1.37 -2.09
CA GLU A 164 17.18 0.05 -1.81
C GLU A 164 17.13 0.95 -3.06
N ASP A 165 17.45 0.42 -4.25
CA ASP A 165 17.43 1.21 -5.49
C ASP A 165 16.01 1.56 -5.95
N PHE A 166 15.00 0.94 -5.35
CA PHE A 166 13.58 1.21 -5.59
C PHE A 166 12.79 1.49 -4.31
N PHE A 167 13.45 1.48 -3.15
CA PHE A 167 12.80 1.66 -1.86
C PHE A 167 12.41 3.13 -1.65
N SER A 168 11.11 3.38 -1.59
CA SER A 168 10.52 4.68 -1.34
C SER A 168 9.74 4.64 -0.02
N THR A 169 10.18 5.44 0.95
CA THR A 169 9.60 5.42 2.30
C THR A 169 8.27 6.13 2.43
N ILE A 170 7.92 6.96 1.44
CA ILE A 170 6.73 7.84 1.45
C ILE A 170 6.24 8.05 0.01
N VAL A 171 5.03 8.61 -0.12
CA VAL A 171 4.38 8.92 -1.41
C VAL A 171 4.40 7.69 -2.32
N SER A 172 4.49 7.86 -3.65
CA SER A 172 4.52 6.78 -4.65
C SER A 172 3.13 6.44 -5.18
N ASP A 173 3.10 5.72 -6.30
CA ASP A 173 1.90 5.44 -7.06
C ASP A 173 2.01 4.10 -7.79
N VAL A 174 0.87 3.52 -8.11
CA VAL A 174 0.77 2.38 -9.02
C VAL A 174 -0.51 2.52 -9.84
N ASP A 175 -0.40 2.25 -11.14
CA ASP A 175 -1.54 2.28 -12.07
C ASP A 175 -1.48 1.09 -13.03
N TYR A 176 -2.59 0.38 -13.19
CA TYR A 176 -2.75 -0.64 -14.22
C TYR A 176 -3.22 -0.02 -15.54
N LEU A 177 -2.43 -0.22 -16.59
CA LEU A 177 -2.65 0.34 -17.91
C LEU A 177 -3.28 -0.71 -18.85
N SER A 178 -4.61 -0.80 -18.79
CA SER A 178 -5.39 -1.82 -19.52
C SER A 178 -5.14 -1.89 -21.03
N LYS A 179 -4.85 -0.76 -21.69
CA LYS A 179 -4.57 -0.71 -23.13
C LYS A 179 -3.30 -1.47 -23.54
N SER A 180 -2.28 -1.48 -22.69
CA SER A 180 -0.98 -2.11 -22.95
C SER A 180 -0.72 -3.35 -22.11
N ASN A 181 -1.63 -3.70 -21.19
CA ASN A 181 -1.45 -4.77 -20.22
C ASN A 181 -0.14 -4.62 -19.41
N THR A 182 0.11 -3.39 -18.96
CA THR A 182 1.30 -3.03 -18.19
C THR A 182 0.91 -2.39 -16.86
N VAL A 183 1.83 -2.38 -15.91
CA VAL A 183 1.71 -1.68 -14.63
C VAL A 183 2.73 -0.54 -14.60
N LEU A 184 2.26 0.69 -14.42
CA LEU A 184 3.11 1.85 -14.15
C LEU A 184 3.37 1.92 -12.65
N VAL A 185 4.63 1.85 -12.25
CA VAL A 185 5.05 1.85 -10.84
C VAL A 185 5.94 3.06 -10.59
N THR A 186 5.47 3.96 -9.72
CA THR A 186 6.18 5.19 -9.38
C THR A 186 6.78 5.07 -7.99
N SER A 187 8.09 4.89 -7.87
CA SER A 187 8.82 4.98 -6.59
C SER A 187 9.27 6.43 -6.35
N GLY A 188 8.54 7.13 -5.49
CA GLY A 188 8.55 8.60 -5.46
C GLY A 188 9.65 9.28 -4.62
N TYR A 189 10.23 8.57 -3.67
CA TYR A 189 11.18 9.11 -2.70
C TYR A 189 12.28 8.10 -2.35
N ILE A 190 13.23 7.92 -3.27
CA ILE A 190 14.38 7.04 -3.10
C ILE A 190 15.54 7.85 -2.55
N LYS A 191 16.14 7.37 -1.45
CA LYS A 191 17.32 7.99 -0.82
C LYS A 191 18.51 7.04 -0.84
N THR A 192 19.44 7.28 -1.76
CA THR A 192 20.65 6.44 -1.94
C THR A 192 21.90 7.28 -1.79
N LYS A 193 22.77 6.93 -0.82
CA LYS A 193 24.05 7.60 -0.55
C LYS A 193 23.96 9.14 -0.43
N GLY A 194 22.84 9.63 0.13
CA GLY A 194 22.59 11.06 0.32
C GLY A 194 21.95 11.78 -0.86
N ASN A 195 21.76 11.12 -2.01
CA ASN A 195 21.01 11.66 -3.13
C ASN A 195 19.53 11.28 -3.05
N LEU A 196 18.67 12.18 -3.48
CA LEU A 196 17.23 11.93 -3.64
C LEU A 196 16.86 11.81 -5.11
N SER A 197 16.00 10.85 -5.39
CA SER A 197 15.43 10.64 -6.72
C SER A 197 14.03 10.03 -6.65
N GLY A 198 13.29 10.17 -7.73
CA GLY A 198 12.12 9.35 -8.03
C GLY A 198 12.41 8.44 -9.22
N LYS A 199 11.73 7.30 -9.30
CA LYS A 199 11.81 6.39 -10.43
C LYS A 199 10.40 6.03 -10.90
N ILE A 200 10.20 6.04 -12.21
CA ILE A 200 8.96 5.60 -12.86
C ILE A 200 9.34 4.41 -13.72
N VAL A 201 8.67 3.28 -13.53
CA VAL A 201 8.91 2.05 -14.28
C VAL A 201 7.59 1.56 -14.83
N GLU A 202 7.56 1.20 -16.11
CA GLU A 202 6.43 0.47 -16.69
C GLU A 202 6.85 -0.98 -16.87
N VAL A 203 6.03 -1.90 -16.37
CA VAL A 203 6.30 -3.33 -16.32
C VAL A 203 5.21 -4.08 -17.07
N ASP A 204 5.58 -4.98 -17.95
CA ASP A 204 4.65 -5.93 -18.56
C ASP A 204 4.03 -6.80 -17.48
N TYR A 205 2.70 -6.82 -17.40
CA TYR A 205 1.98 -7.49 -16.32
C TYR A 205 2.19 -9.02 -16.36
N GLU A 206 2.16 -9.62 -17.55
CA GLU A 206 2.25 -11.07 -17.73
C GLU A 206 3.66 -11.59 -17.50
N THR A 207 4.67 -10.90 -18.05
CA THR A 207 6.05 -11.39 -18.02
C THR A 207 6.87 -10.79 -16.88
N GLY A 208 6.38 -9.74 -16.21
CA GLY A 208 7.13 -8.99 -15.20
C GLY A 208 8.33 -8.23 -15.76
N LYS A 209 8.40 -8.02 -17.07
CA LYS A 209 9.55 -7.41 -17.75
C LYS A 209 9.37 -5.90 -17.80
N GLU A 210 10.41 -5.16 -17.45
CA GLU A 210 10.43 -3.70 -17.60
C GLU A 210 10.41 -3.31 -19.08
N VAL A 211 9.44 -2.48 -19.48
CA VAL A 211 9.28 -1.95 -20.85
C VAL A 211 9.64 -0.47 -20.94
N PHE A 212 9.69 0.23 -19.80
CA PHE A 212 10.15 1.61 -19.68
C PHE A 212 10.72 1.85 -18.29
N GLU A 213 11.75 2.70 -18.20
CA GLU A 213 12.23 3.24 -16.94
C GLU A 213 12.71 4.69 -17.13
N ALA A 214 12.33 5.56 -16.20
CA ALA A 214 12.89 6.90 -16.07
C ALA A 214 13.28 7.17 -14.61
N THR A 215 14.42 7.84 -14.41
CA THR A 215 14.88 8.29 -13.10
C THR A 215 14.93 9.82 -13.07
N LEU A 216 14.24 10.41 -12.11
CA LEU A 216 14.26 11.85 -11.84
C LEU A 216 15.23 12.10 -10.70
N HIS A 217 16.39 12.68 -10.99
CA HIS A 217 17.35 13.11 -9.97
C HIS A 217 16.97 14.50 -9.45
N PHE A 218 16.68 14.60 -8.15
CA PHE A 218 16.26 15.87 -7.55
C PHE A 218 17.46 16.78 -7.31
N LYS A 219 17.36 18.03 -7.77
CA LYS A 219 18.45 19.02 -7.70
C LYS A 219 18.38 19.89 -6.45
N SER A 220 17.18 20.16 -5.95
CA SER A 220 16.93 21.05 -4.81
C SER A 220 16.52 20.24 -3.57
N GLN A 221 17.24 19.15 -3.31
CA GLN A 221 16.91 18.10 -2.32
C GLN A 221 16.50 18.64 -0.94
N ASN A 222 17.05 19.80 -0.55
CA ASN A 222 16.63 20.57 0.61
C ASN A 222 16.65 22.04 0.19
N GLY A 223 15.53 22.61 -0.26
CA GLY A 223 15.38 23.97 -0.83
C GLY A 223 16.40 24.99 -0.36
N ASN A 224 16.15 25.69 0.75
CA ASN A 224 17.12 26.61 1.38
C ASN A 224 18.21 25.91 2.22
N LYS A 225 18.47 24.62 1.96
CA LYS A 225 19.33 23.71 2.73
C LYS A 225 18.90 23.48 4.18
N SER A 226 17.66 23.81 4.55
CA SER A 226 17.09 23.39 5.83
C SER A 226 16.48 22.00 5.74
N SER A 227 16.65 21.19 6.77
CA SER A 227 16.10 19.83 6.89
C SER A 227 14.62 19.83 7.28
N SER A 228 13.81 20.67 6.63
CA SER A 228 12.37 20.77 6.87
C SER A 228 11.59 19.99 5.83
N TRP A 229 10.53 19.29 6.25
CA TRP A 229 9.65 18.48 5.39
C TRP A 229 9.11 19.24 4.17
N GLY A 230 8.81 20.53 4.33
CA GLY A 230 8.33 21.38 3.23
C GLY A 230 9.41 21.89 2.29
N GLN A 231 10.65 21.39 2.40
CA GLN A 231 11.79 21.81 1.60
C GLN A 231 12.41 20.66 0.82
N THR A 232 11.84 19.46 0.90
CA THR A 232 12.39 18.27 0.24
C THR A 232 11.66 17.99 -1.06
N ASP A 233 12.42 17.83 -2.14
CA ASP A 233 11.89 17.41 -3.43
C ASP A 233 11.36 15.98 -3.35
N ILE A 234 10.16 15.76 -3.88
CA ILE A 234 9.49 14.46 -3.96
C ILE A 234 8.84 14.31 -5.34
N LEU A 235 8.80 13.09 -5.85
CA LEU A 235 7.90 12.71 -6.93
C LEU A 235 6.64 12.13 -6.27
N TYR A 236 5.59 12.93 -6.14
CA TYR A 236 4.41 12.51 -5.39
C TYR A 236 3.71 11.31 -6.05
N ARG A 237 3.42 11.44 -7.34
CA ARG A 237 2.72 10.48 -8.21
C ARG A 237 3.11 10.71 -9.68
N SER A 238 2.79 9.77 -10.57
CA SER A 238 2.94 9.97 -12.01
C SER A 238 1.85 9.24 -12.77
N GLU A 239 1.40 9.80 -13.89
CA GLU A 239 0.35 9.23 -14.73
C GLU A 239 0.82 9.11 -16.18
N ARG A 240 0.32 8.11 -16.90
CA ARG A 240 0.52 7.98 -18.34
C ARG A 240 -0.64 8.65 -19.10
N LEU A 241 -0.34 9.74 -19.80
CA LEU A 241 -1.33 10.48 -20.59
C LEU A 241 -1.23 10.13 -22.08
N GLU A 242 -2.38 9.96 -22.73
CA GLU A 242 -2.47 9.85 -24.18
C GLU A 242 -2.51 11.25 -24.81
N LEU A 243 -1.53 11.57 -25.64
CA LEU A 243 -1.49 12.83 -26.36
C LEU A 243 -2.45 12.76 -27.55
N LYS A 244 -3.53 13.54 -27.50
CA LYS A 244 -4.42 13.75 -28.64
C LYS A 244 -3.87 14.90 -29.48
N TYR A 245 -3.41 14.60 -30.68
CA TYR A 245 -2.95 15.58 -31.67
C TYR A 245 -4.04 15.87 -32.70
#